data_AF-A0A2G9MN35-F1
#
_entry.id   AF-A0A2G9MN35-F1
#
_cell.length_a   1.000
_cell.length_b   1.000
_cell.length_c   1.000
_cell.angle_alpha   90.00
_cell.angle_beta   90.00
_cell.angle_gamma   90.00
#
_symmetry.space_group_name_H-M   'P 1'
#
loop_
_entity.id
_entity.type
_entity.pdbx_description
1 polymer ?
#
loop_
_entity_poly.entity_id
_entity_poly.type
_entity_poly.pdbx_seq_one_letter_code
_entity_poly.pdbx_strand_id
1 'polypeptide(L)'
;MPQTYSPRIQYRASPIEAIVSNYMSSSQANHIGQAGSGLSHIEKKRLVQYDAASPSFTYAQNLTNYFTPKQKQYHATDGFLNLYRPSTQFIDDAEQIEDFVKEAFEKTTNKQFPDNIVIRVLDKQDMKTVHEANNGIWSDSIQGFALNTKPTKQVFVKKGDLDRLMLVVGHEIGHVLTSRLESTKDEEAKAFAFEMAWMKTIVKHNIANLKDNLNINFQPANNGLHNVAFNFVKDMIAQGKEALDVYQELAGRVVSFAG
;
A
#
# COMPACT_ATOMS: atom_id res chain seq x y z
N MET A 1 -43.12 -7.95 -18.67
CA MET A 1 -42.45 -6.98 -17.76
C MET A 1 -41.05 -7.50 -17.52
N PRO A 2 -39.98 -6.75 -17.83
CA PRO A 2 -38.62 -7.23 -17.63
C PRO A 2 -38.26 -7.17 -16.14
N GLN A 3 -37.76 -8.29 -15.61
CA GLN A 3 -37.24 -8.37 -14.25
C GLN A 3 -35.96 -7.55 -14.16
N THR A 4 -36.00 -6.47 -13.37
CA THR A 4 -34.83 -5.69 -13.00
C THR A 4 -33.96 -6.52 -12.07
N TYR A 5 -32.85 -7.02 -12.61
CA TYR A 5 -31.79 -7.64 -11.82
C TYR A 5 -31.06 -6.52 -11.07
N SER A 6 -31.39 -6.30 -9.79
CA SER A 6 -30.57 -5.44 -8.93
C SER A 6 -29.29 -6.20 -8.56
N PRO A 7 -28.09 -5.67 -8.87
CA PRO A 7 -26.85 -6.28 -8.42
C PRO A 7 -26.79 -6.18 -6.90
N ARG A 8 -26.69 -7.32 -6.21
CA ARG A 8 -26.28 -7.37 -4.80
C ARG A 8 -24.77 -7.21 -4.76
N ILE A 9 -24.30 -6.06 -4.27
CA ILE A 9 -22.89 -5.93 -3.92
C ILE A 9 -22.65 -6.82 -2.70
N GLN A 10 -21.74 -7.79 -2.82
CA GLN A 10 -21.38 -8.69 -1.72
C GLN A 10 -20.40 -7.99 -0.77
N TYR A 11 -20.91 -7.12 0.09
CA TYR A 11 -20.19 -6.67 1.28
C TYR A 11 -20.46 -7.65 2.42
N ARG A 12 -19.73 -8.76 2.41
CA ARG A 12 -19.39 -9.42 3.68
C ARG A 12 -17.89 -9.29 3.83
N ALA A 13 -17.46 -8.67 4.94
CA ALA A 13 -16.16 -8.95 5.50
C ALA A 13 -16.10 -10.47 5.72
N SER A 14 -15.60 -11.21 4.73
CA SER A 14 -15.24 -12.60 4.93
C SER A 14 -14.24 -12.61 6.09
N PRO A 15 -14.43 -13.48 7.10
CA PRO A 15 -13.42 -13.67 8.13
C PRO A 15 -12.06 -13.85 7.48
N ILE A 16 -10.99 -13.33 8.07
CA ILE A 16 -9.63 -13.42 7.51
C ILE A 16 -9.27 -14.86 7.17
N GLU A 17 -9.73 -15.80 7.98
CA GLU A 17 -9.64 -17.24 7.77
C GLU A 17 -10.21 -17.68 6.42
N ALA A 18 -11.34 -17.12 5.99
CA ALA A 18 -11.94 -17.39 4.69
C ALA A 18 -11.15 -16.74 3.54
N ILE A 19 -10.51 -15.59 3.77
CA ILE A 19 -9.59 -14.99 2.79
C ILE A 19 -8.37 -15.90 2.61
N VAL A 20 -7.71 -16.29 3.69
CA VAL A 20 -6.52 -17.15 3.68
C VAL A 20 -6.84 -18.54 3.12
N SER A 21 -7.98 -19.14 3.50
CA SER A 21 -8.39 -20.48 3.06
C SER A 21 -8.68 -20.55 1.55
N ASN A 22 -9.33 -19.53 0.98
CA ASN A 22 -9.59 -19.48 -0.47
C ASN A 22 -8.30 -19.44 -1.29
N TYR A 23 -7.23 -18.82 -0.77
CA TYR A 23 -5.92 -18.82 -1.43
C TYR A 23 -5.19 -20.15 -1.25
N MET A 24 -5.17 -20.71 -0.04
CA MET A 24 -4.56 -22.03 0.24
C MET A 24 -5.21 -23.16 -0.58
N SER A 25 -6.53 -23.10 -0.77
CA SER A 25 -7.27 -24.06 -1.61
C SER A 25 -6.89 -24.00 -3.09
N SER A 26 -6.41 -22.86 -3.58
CA SER A 26 -6.00 -22.66 -4.99
C SER A 26 -4.53 -22.95 -5.23
N SER A 27 -3.70 -22.90 -4.19
CA SER A 27 -2.25 -23.13 -4.24
C SER A 27 -1.82 -24.53 -3.77
N GLN A 28 -2.72 -25.33 -3.21
CA GLN A 28 -2.45 -26.72 -2.80
C GLN A 28 -3.33 -27.73 -3.53
N ALA A 29 -3.10 -27.85 -4.84
CA ALA A 29 -3.39 -29.09 -5.57
C ALA A 29 -2.07 -29.67 -6.08
N ASN A 30 -1.21 -30.11 -5.14
CA ASN A 30 -0.19 -31.16 -5.29
C ASN A 30 0.76 -31.14 -4.08
N HIS A 31 0.47 -31.98 -3.08
CA HIS A 31 1.43 -32.90 -2.46
C HIS A 31 0.82 -33.47 -1.16
N ILE A 32 0.38 -34.72 -1.25
CA ILE A 32 0.07 -35.57 -0.10
C ILE A 32 1.38 -36.22 0.34
N GLY A 33 1.71 -36.15 1.64
CA GLY A 33 2.91 -36.79 2.19
C GLY A 33 3.11 -36.62 3.70
N GLN A 34 2.29 -37.34 4.47
CA GLN A 34 2.53 -37.97 5.79
C GLN A 34 3.53 -37.40 6.84
N ALA A 35 2.97 -37.23 8.05
CA ALA A 35 3.36 -37.79 9.36
C ALA A 35 4.69 -37.40 10.05
N GLY A 36 4.59 -37.08 11.36
CA GLY A 36 5.72 -37.11 12.28
C GLY A 36 5.50 -36.39 13.62
N SER A 37 5.12 -37.15 14.64
CA SER A 37 5.01 -36.81 16.07
C SER A 37 6.34 -36.48 16.76
N GLY A 38 6.36 -35.65 17.82
CA GLY A 38 7.54 -35.53 18.71
C GLY A 38 7.40 -34.52 19.86
N LEU A 39 7.50 -35.02 21.09
CA LEU A 39 7.25 -34.38 22.39
C LEU A 39 8.41 -33.51 22.95
N SER A 40 8.01 -32.50 23.74
CA SER A 40 8.50 -32.13 25.09
C SER A 40 9.81 -31.34 25.33
N HIS A 41 9.64 -30.31 26.19
CA HIS A 41 10.43 -29.98 27.40
C HIS A 41 11.83 -29.34 27.26
N ILE A 42 12.00 -28.08 27.72
CA ILE A 42 12.46 -27.68 29.08
C ILE A 42 12.83 -26.19 29.09
N GLU A 43 12.18 -25.48 30.01
CA GLU A 43 12.43 -24.14 30.52
C GLU A 43 13.83 -24.00 31.17
N LYS A 44 14.60 -22.95 30.84
CA LYS A 44 15.59 -22.38 31.77
C LYS A 44 15.63 -20.85 31.67
N LYS A 45 14.87 -20.20 32.56
CA LYS A 45 15.11 -18.84 33.03
C LYS A 45 16.50 -18.78 33.68
N ARG A 46 17.32 -17.78 33.30
CA ARG A 46 18.48 -17.38 34.10
C ARG A 46 18.33 -15.93 34.51
N LEU A 47 18.46 -15.73 35.83
CA LEU A 47 18.27 -14.50 36.57
C LEU A 47 19.28 -13.41 36.20
N VAL A 48 18.77 -12.19 36.28
CA VAL A 48 19.49 -10.91 36.22
C VAL A 48 20.22 -10.69 37.55
N GLN A 49 21.48 -10.27 37.48
CA GLN A 49 22.28 -9.82 38.62
C GLN A 49 22.68 -8.36 38.37
N TYR A 50 22.28 -7.47 39.29
CA TYR A 50 22.64 -6.05 39.27
C TYR A 50 23.75 -5.82 40.29
N ASP A 51 24.91 -5.37 39.83
CA ASP A 51 25.94 -4.80 40.69
C ASP A 51 26.08 -3.30 40.38
N ALA A 52 25.83 -2.50 41.41
CA ALA A 52 25.93 -1.05 41.40
C ALA A 52 27.34 -0.62 41.81
N ALA A 53 28.06 0.05 40.92
CA ALA A 53 29.18 0.92 41.27
C ALA A 53 29.42 1.98 40.18
N SER A 54 29.42 3.24 40.59
CA SER A 54 30.02 4.42 39.93
C SER A 54 30.68 5.22 41.06
N PRO A 55 31.63 6.17 40.83
CA PRO A 55 32.07 6.75 39.55
C PRO A 55 33.60 6.97 39.42
N SER A 56 34.09 7.30 38.21
CA SER A 56 35.00 8.45 38.02
C SER A 56 35.07 8.85 36.54
N PHE A 57 34.90 10.15 36.32
CA PHE A 57 35.03 10.83 35.05
C PHE A 57 36.51 11.12 34.75
N THR A 58 36.98 10.72 33.57
CA THR A 58 38.14 11.35 32.91
C THR A 58 37.78 11.62 31.45
N TYR A 59 37.91 12.89 31.09
CA TYR A 59 37.62 13.42 29.76
C TYR A 59 38.75 13.09 28.77
N ALA A 60 38.38 13.11 27.50
CA ALA A 60 39.20 12.95 26.29
C ALA A 60 39.48 11.50 25.87
N GLN A 61 38.68 10.98 24.95
CA GLN A 61 39.10 10.72 23.56
C GLN A 61 37.88 10.53 22.64
N ASN A 62 37.98 11.10 21.43
CA ASN A 62 37.16 10.86 20.23
C ASN A 62 35.71 11.38 20.22
N LEU A 63 35.63 12.70 19.99
CA LEU A 63 34.56 13.36 19.24
C LEU A 63 34.49 12.78 17.81
N THR A 64 33.73 11.72 17.61
CA THR A 64 33.02 11.38 16.35
C THR A 64 32.23 10.09 16.60
N ASN A 65 30.95 10.06 16.20
CA ASN A 65 30.04 8.89 16.20
C ASN A 65 29.13 8.67 17.42
N TYR A 66 28.42 9.69 17.90
CA TYR A 66 27.17 9.46 18.67
C TYR A 66 26.13 10.52 18.34
N PHE A 67 25.63 10.44 17.10
CA PHE A 67 24.28 10.76 16.67
C PHE A 67 24.32 10.57 15.16
N THR A 68 24.40 9.32 14.69
CA THR A 68 23.82 9.07 13.37
C THR A 68 22.34 9.36 13.56
N PRO A 69 21.75 10.39 12.94
CA PRO A 69 20.30 10.48 12.92
C PRO A 69 19.86 9.13 12.37
N LYS A 70 18.99 8.40 13.09
CA LYS A 70 18.25 7.30 12.45
C LYS A 70 17.71 7.93 11.18
N GLN A 71 18.22 7.52 10.02
CA GLN A 71 17.63 7.96 8.76
C GLN A 71 16.16 7.64 8.90
N LYS A 72 15.31 8.67 8.96
CA LYS A 72 13.87 8.45 8.94
C LYS A 72 13.64 7.63 7.69
N GLN A 73 13.24 6.37 7.85
CA GLN A 73 12.70 5.60 6.73
C GLN A 73 11.45 6.36 6.33
N TYR A 74 11.59 7.20 5.30
CA TYR A 74 10.49 7.96 4.75
C TYR A 74 9.51 6.95 4.16
N HIS A 75 8.29 6.94 4.68
CA HIS A 75 7.17 6.28 4.05
C HIS A 75 6.87 7.02 2.74
N ALA A 76 6.75 6.31 1.62
CA ALA A 76 6.50 6.93 0.31
C ALA A 76 5.28 7.88 0.34
N THR A 77 4.29 7.56 1.17
CA THR A 77 3.06 8.34 1.37
C THR A 77 3.26 9.68 2.08
N ASP A 78 4.13 9.76 3.10
CA ASP A 78 4.32 10.99 3.88
C ASP A 78 4.91 12.13 3.03
N GLY A 79 5.58 11.77 1.94
CA GLY A 79 6.04 12.71 0.94
C GLY A 79 4.93 13.49 0.23
N PHE A 80 3.86 12.80 -0.10
CA PHE A 80 2.70 13.34 -0.78
C PHE A 80 1.78 14.15 0.14
N LEU A 81 2.15 14.33 1.41
CA LEU A 81 1.38 15.07 2.39
C LEU A 81 2.02 16.42 2.70
N ASN A 82 1.20 17.44 2.86
CA ASN A 82 1.67 18.74 3.33
C ASN A 82 2.20 18.63 4.77
N LEU A 83 3.35 19.25 5.05
CA LEU A 83 3.99 19.18 6.37
C LEU A 83 3.11 19.77 7.48
N TYR A 84 2.45 20.90 7.16
CA TYR A 84 1.46 21.54 8.01
C TYR A 84 0.11 21.38 7.35
N ARG A 85 -0.67 20.41 7.82
CA ARG A 85 -1.99 20.08 7.26
C ARG A 85 -3.03 19.83 8.35
N PRO A 86 -4.32 20.03 8.04
CA PRO A 86 -5.40 19.67 8.97
C PRO A 86 -5.35 18.18 9.34
N SER A 87 -5.68 17.86 10.59
CA SER A 87 -5.94 16.47 10.99
C SER A 87 -7.14 15.92 10.23
N THR A 88 -7.08 14.65 9.84
CA THR A 88 -8.22 13.98 9.19
C THR A 88 -8.79 12.89 10.10
N GLN A 89 -9.96 12.38 9.73
CA GLN A 89 -10.60 11.29 10.44
C GLN A 89 -9.72 10.02 10.40
N PHE A 90 -9.65 9.29 11.51
CA PHE A 90 -9.09 7.95 11.53
C PHE A 90 -10.08 6.95 10.92
N ILE A 91 -9.61 6.16 9.97
CA ILE A 91 -10.41 5.19 9.22
C ILE A 91 -10.04 3.79 9.67
N ASP A 92 -11.06 3.04 10.12
CA ASP A 92 -10.94 1.67 10.58
C ASP A 92 -11.83 0.67 9.83
N ASP A 93 -12.68 1.16 8.92
CA ASP A 93 -13.55 0.36 8.07
C ASP A 93 -13.57 0.89 6.62
N ALA A 94 -13.74 -0.01 5.64
CA ALA A 94 -13.79 0.34 4.23
C ALA A 94 -15.07 1.12 3.85
N GLU A 95 -16.19 0.90 4.54
CA GLU A 95 -17.45 1.62 4.28
C GLU A 95 -17.28 3.14 4.50
N GLN A 96 -16.38 3.55 5.40
CA GLN A 96 -16.14 4.96 5.71
C GLN A 96 -15.47 5.75 4.56
N ILE A 97 -14.87 5.06 3.59
CA ILE A 97 -14.17 5.67 2.45
C ILE A 97 -14.79 5.34 1.10
N GLU A 98 -15.85 4.53 1.08
CA GLU A 98 -16.40 3.98 -0.16
C GLU A 98 -16.82 5.07 -1.14
N ASP A 99 -17.59 6.05 -0.67
CA ASP A 99 -18.08 7.14 -1.50
C ASP A 99 -16.93 8.01 -2.02
N PHE A 100 -15.92 8.28 -1.19
CA PHE A 100 -14.74 9.06 -1.59
C PHE A 100 -13.91 8.36 -2.66
N VAL A 101 -13.75 7.03 -2.55
CA VAL A 101 -13.06 6.22 -3.55
C VAL A 101 -13.84 6.22 -4.86
N LYS A 102 -15.15 6.01 -4.82
CA LYS A 102 -16.00 6.00 -6.02
C LYS A 102 -15.99 7.36 -6.72
N GLU A 103 -16.12 8.45 -5.96
CA GLU A 103 -16.06 9.81 -6.48
C GLU A 103 -14.68 10.09 -7.12
N ALA A 104 -13.59 9.81 -6.40
CA ALA A 104 -12.24 10.03 -6.90
C ALA A 104 -11.99 9.22 -8.17
N PHE A 105 -12.40 7.95 -8.19
CA PHE A 105 -12.26 7.11 -9.37
C PHE A 105 -13.03 7.65 -10.58
N GLU A 106 -14.29 8.03 -10.38
CA GLU A 106 -15.12 8.58 -11.45
C GLU A 106 -14.52 9.87 -12.00
N LYS A 107 -14.10 10.79 -11.13
CA LYS A 107 -13.48 12.05 -11.56
C LYS A 107 -12.10 11.87 -12.19
N THR A 108 -11.34 10.86 -11.79
CA THR A 108 -10.03 10.55 -12.39
C THR A 108 -10.19 9.91 -13.77
N THR A 109 -11.11 8.96 -13.93
CA THR A 109 -11.16 8.08 -15.10
C THR A 109 -12.33 8.35 -16.05
N ASN A 110 -13.30 9.17 -15.64
CA ASN A 110 -14.61 9.32 -16.28
C ASN A 110 -15.37 7.98 -16.45
N LYS A 111 -15.15 7.03 -15.53
CA LYS A 111 -15.81 5.71 -15.51
C LYS A 111 -16.31 5.36 -14.12
N GLN A 112 -17.31 4.49 -14.05
CA GLN A 112 -17.79 3.94 -12.76
C GLN A 112 -16.75 3.01 -12.14
N PHE A 113 -16.68 3.01 -10.80
CA PHE A 113 -15.79 2.12 -10.07
C PHE A 113 -16.13 0.64 -10.35
N PRO A 114 -15.16 -0.23 -10.69
CA PRO A 114 -15.45 -1.60 -11.07
C PRO A 114 -15.99 -2.45 -9.91
N ASP A 115 -17.09 -3.18 -10.13
CA ASP A 115 -17.72 -4.06 -9.13
C ASP A 115 -16.85 -5.25 -8.70
N ASN A 116 -15.78 -5.56 -9.45
CA ASN A 116 -14.90 -6.69 -9.18
C ASN A 116 -13.61 -6.33 -8.42
N ILE A 117 -13.52 -5.10 -7.89
CA ILE A 117 -12.43 -4.66 -7.01
C ILE A 117 -13.01 -4.51 -5.60
N VAL A 118 -12.42 -5.22 -4.64
CA VAL A 118 -12.80 -5.14 -3.22
C VAL A 118 -11.69 -4.44 -2.44
N ILE A 119 -12.03 -3.37 -1.73
CA ILE A 119 -11.12 -2.66 -0.83
C ILE A 119 -11.36 -3.14 0.60
N ARG A 120 -10.28 -3.41 1.33
CA ARG A 120 -10.32 -3.86 2.73
C ARG A 120 -9.40 -3.00 3.57
N VAL A 121 -9.94 -2.46 4.66
CA VAL A 121 -9.20 -1.71 5.66
C VAL A 121 -8.90 -2.65 6.83
N LEU A 122 -7.63 -2.96 7.07
CA LEU A 122 -7.19 -3.97 8.03
C LEU A 122 -6.27 -3.38 9.09
N ASP A 123 -6.28 -3.94 10.29
CA ASP A 123 -5.23 -3.64 11.26
C ASP A 123 -3.88 -4.24 10.83
N LYS A 124 -2.82 -3.91 11.58
CA LYS A 124 -1.46 -4.37 11.27
C LYS A 124 -1.34 -5.90 11.27
N GLN A 125 -1.97 -6.56 12.23
CA GLN A 125 -1.80 -7.99 12.43
C GLN A 125 -2.54 -8.76 11.33
N ASP A 126 -3.76 -8.34 11.03
CA ASP A 126 -4.59 -8.88 9.95
C ASP A 126 -3.93 -8.67 8.59
N MET A 127 -3.42 -7.47 8.33
CA MET A 127 -2.69 -7.16 7.10
C MET A 127 -1.45 -8.05 6.94
N LYS A 128 -0.68 -8.23 8.02
CA LYS A 128 0.49 -9.12 8.03
C LYS A 128 0.10 -10.55 7.69
N THR A 129 -0.93 -11.08 8.35
CA THR A 129 -1.41 -12.45 8.14
C THR A 129 -1.83 -12.68 6.68
N VAL A 130 -2.61 -11.76 6.08
CA VAL A 130 -3.02 -11.89 4.68
C VAL A 130 -1.83 -11.75 3.73
N HIS A 131 -0.91 -10.82 4.00
CA HIS A 131 0.27 -10.61 3.16
C HIS A 131 1.20 -11.83 3.13
N GLU A 132 1.53 -12.39 4.30
CA GLU A 132 2.38 -13.59 4.42
C GLU A 132 1.71 -14.84 3.84
N ALA A 133 0.39 -14.99 4.02
CA ALA A 133 -0.40 -16.06 3.38
C ALA A 133 -0.37 -16.01 1.85
N ASN A 134 -0.04 -14.86 1.26
CA ASN A 134 0.08 -14.64 -0.18
C ASN A 134 1.54 -14.55 -0.65
N ASN A 135 2.46 -15.21 0.06
CA ASN A 135 3.90 -15.27 -0.23
C ASN A 135 4.63 -13.92 -0.12
N GLY A 136 4.02 -12.92 0.50
CA GLY A 136 4.65 -11.64 0.76
C GLY A 136 5.60 -11.70 1.95
N ILE A 137 6.73 -11.00 1.89
CA ILE A 137 7.64 -10.82 3.04
C ILE A 137 7.19 -9.57 3.81
N TRP A 138 6.75 -9.73 5.05
CA TRP A 138 6.24 -8.61 5.84
C TRP A 138 7.32 -7.58 6.18
N SER A 139 6.95 -6.30 6.11
CA SER A 139 7.69 -5.18 6.68
C SER A 139 6.71 -4.21 7.33
N ASP A 140 7.11 -3.61 8.46
CA ASP A 140 6.30 -2.62 9.17
C ASP A 140 6.06 -1.33 8.36
N SER A 141 6.84 -1.13 7.29
CA SER A 141 6.65 -0.03 6.35
C SER A 141 5.47 -0.21 5.41
N ILE A 142 4.94 -1.43 5.25
CA ILE A 142 3.81 -1.72 4.35
C ILE A 142 2.56 -1.00 4.86
N GLN A 143 1.96 -0.18 3.99
CA GLN A 143 0.70 0.53 4.25
C GLN A 143 -0.45 -0.04 3.44
N GLY A 144 -0.15 -0.74 2.34
CA GLY A 144 -1.11 -1.42 1.50
C GLY A 144 -0.43 -2.41 0.57
N PHE A 145 -1.24 -3.27 -0.04
CA PHE A 145 -0.86 -4.13 -1.15
C PHE A 145 -2.11 -4.57 -1.90
N ALA A 146 -1.94 -5.03 -3.13
CA ALA A 146 -3.03 -5.52 -3.95
C ALA A 146 -2.81 -6.94 -4.49
N LEU A 147 -3.91 -7.68 -4.64
CA LEU A 147 -3.96 -8.99 -5.28
C LEU A 147 -4.79 -8.89 -6.55
N ASN A 148 -4.11 -8.95 -7.70
CA ASN A 148 -4.73 -8.87 -9.02
C ASN A 148 -5.14 -10.27 -9.53
N THR A 149 -5.98 -10.94 -8.76
CA THR A 149 -6.51 -12.27 -9.09
C THR A 149 -7.85 -12.17 -9.83
N LYS A 150 -8.16 -13.17 -10.66
CA LYS A 150 -9.48 -13.32 -11.27
C LYS A 150 -10.30 -14.35 -10.47
N PRO A 151 -11.63 -14.18 -10.35
CA PRO A 151 -12.46 -13.11 -10.95
C PRO A 151 -12.44 -11.80 -10.15
N THR A 152 -12.06 -11.84 -8.87
CA THR A 152 -12.11 -10.70 -7.95
C THR A 152 -10.71 -10.23 -7.58
N LYS A 153 -10.49 -8.92 -7.77
CA LYS A 153 -9.26 -8.23 -7.40
C LYS A 153 -9.43 -7.61 -6.03
N GLN A 154 -8.37 -7.59 -5.24
CA GLN A 154 -8.44 -7.13 -3.86
C GLN A 154 -7.37 -6.07 -3.59
N VAL A 155 -7.75 -5.02 -2.89
CA VAL A 155 -6.89 -3.96 -2.37
C VAL A 155 -6.96 -4.01 -0.86
N PHE A 156 -5.81 -4.15 -0.20
CA PHE A 156 -5.70 -4.17 1.25
C PHE A 156 -4.94 -2.94 1.68
N VAL A 157 -5.51 -2.16 2.60
CA VAL A 157 -4.88 -0.97 3.17
C VAL A 157 -4.96 -0.99 4.68
N LYS A 158 -3.95 -0.42 5.32
CA LYS A 158 -3.83 -0.42 6.77
C LYS A 158 -4.68 0.69 7.34
N LYS A 159 -5.38 0.42 8.46
CA LYS A 159 -6.09 1.45 9.24
C LYS A 159 -5.19 2.67 9.48
N GLY A 160 -5.74 3.87 9.34
CA GLY A 160 -4.96 5.09 9.42
C GLY A 160 -5.78 6.35 9.15
N ASP A 161 -5.11 7.48 9.17
CA ASP A 161 -5.70 8.77 8.83
C ASP A 161 -6.18 8.77 7.37
N LEU A 162 -7.35 9.37 7.12
CA LEU A 162 -8.03 9.40 5.82
C LEU A 162 -7.13 9.91 4.69
N ASP A 163 -6.31 10.94 4.93
CA ASP A 163 -5.39 11.47 3.93
C ASP A 163 -4.35 10.44 3.46
N ARG A 164 -3.72 9.73 4.40
CA ARG A 164 -2.78 8.63 4.10
C ARG A 164 -3.49 7.47 3.41
N LEU A 165 -4.66 7.09 3.90
CA LEU A 165 -5.37 5.94 3.40
C LEU A 165 -5.83 6.16 1.96
N MET A 166 -6.34 7.35 1.62
CA MET A 166 -6.74 7.70 0.25
C MET A 166 -5.57 7.72 -0.76
N LEU A 167 -4.35 8.01 -0.31
CA LEU A 167 -3.14 7.90 -1.14
C LEU A 167 -2.82 6.45 -1.48
N VAL A 168 -2.73 5.61 -0.44
CA VAL A 168 -2.41 4.18 -0.59
C VAL A 168 -3.47 3.50 -1.46
N VAL A 169 -4.77 3.76 -1.20
CA VAL A 169 -5.85 3.19 -2.01
C VAL A 169 -5.70 3.55 -3.48
N GLY A 170 -5.38 4.81 -3.81
CA GLY A 170 -5.13 5.24 -5.19
C GLY A 170 -4.01 4.43 -5.85
N HIS A 171 -2.87 4.30 -5.17
CA HIS A 171 -1.73 3.51 -5.65
C HIS A 171 -2.11 2.04 -5.92
N GLU A 172 -2.75 1.39 -4.94
CA GLU A 172 -3.14 -0.02 -5.04
C GLU A 172 -4.21 -0.27 -6.11
N ILE A 173 -5.15 0.66 -6.32
CA ILE A 173 -6.10 0.62 -7.44
C ILE A 173 -5.34 0.63 -8.79
N GLY A 174 -4.29 1.45 -8.90
CA GLY A 174 -3.44 1.53 -10.09
C GLY A 174 -2.89 0.17 -10.54
N HIS A 175 -2.49 -0.68 -9.59
CA HIS A 175 -2.03 -2.04 -9.86
C HIS A 175 -3.13 -2.96 -10.41
N VAL A 176 -4.33 -2.89 -9.85
CA VAL A 176 -5.39 -3.87 -10.13
C VAL A 176 -6.28 -3.50 -11.31
N LEU A 177 -6.33 -2.25 -11.76
CA LEU A 177 -7.22 -1.88 -12.86
C LEU A 177 -6.93 -2.63 -14.16
N THR A 178 -5.67 -2.91 -14.45
CA THR A 178 -5.19 -3.60 -15.65
C THR A 178 -4.51 -4.92 -15.28
N SER A 179 -4.11 -5.73 -16.27
CA SER A 179 -3.29 -6.91 -15.99
C SER A 179 -1.93 -6.50 -15.42
N ARG A 180 -1.37 -7.34 -14.55
CA ARG A 180 0.00 -7.16 -14.03
C ARG A 180 1.03 -7.17 -15.18
N LEU A 181 1.99 -6.26 -15.13
CA LEU A 181 3.14 -6.21 -16.00
C LEU A 181 4.27 -7.13 -15.50
N GLU A 182 5.07 -7.66 -16.42
CA GLU A 182 6.17 -8.57 -16.09
C GLU A 182 7.34 -7.84 -15.41
N SER A 183 7.63 -6.62 -15.89
CA SER A 183 8.61 -5.73 -15.29
C SER A 183 8.04 -5.13 -14.01
N THR A 184 8.69 -5.42 -12.87
CA THR A 184 8.31 -4.82 -11.58
C THR A 184 8.47 -3.30 -11.58
N LYS A 185 9.46 -2.76 -12.31
CA LYS A 185 9.65 -1.32 -12.49
C LYS A 185 8.48 -0.67 -13.23
N ASP A 186 8.05 -1.28 -14.33
CA ASP A 186 6.91 -0.77 -15.11
C ASP A 186 5.61 -0.89 -14.31
N GLU A 187 5.43 -1.98 -13.56
CA GLU A 187 4.25 -2.17 -12.70
C GLU A 187 4.14 -1.10 -11.61
N GLU A 188 5.25 -0.77 -10.95
CA GLU A 188 5.31 0.33 -9.97
C GLU A 188 5.10 1.70 -10.64
N ALA A 189 5.73 1.95 -11.80
CA ALA A 189 5.55 3.20 -12.52
C ALA A 189 4.10 3.39 -12.97
N LYS A 190 3.44 2.30 -13.35
CA LYS A 190 2.02 2.28 -13.69
C LYS A 190 1.20 2.69 -12.46
N ALA A 191 1.43 2.10 -11.29
CA ALA A 191 0.72 2.50 -10.07
C ALA A 191 0.97 3.97 -9.70
N PHE A 192 2.21 4.45 -9.76
CA PHE A 192 2.52 5.86 -9.49
C PHE A 192 1.88 6.83 -10.49
N ALA A 193 1.83 6.48 -11.78
CA ALA A 193 1.14 7.29 -12.78
C ALA A 193 -0.35 7.44 -12.46
N PHE A 194 -1.00 6.36 -12.02
CA PHE A 194 -2.39 6.42 -11.56
C PHE A 194 -2.53 7.23 -10.27
N GLU A 195 -1.67 7.00 -9.27
CA GLU A 195 -1.66 7.72 -8.00
C GLU A 195 -1.53 9.24 -8.20
N MET A 196 -0.66 9.69 -9.13
CA MET A 196 -0.53 11.11 -9.44
C MET A 196 -1.80 11.69 -10.08
N ALA A 197 -2.44 10.97 -11.01
CA ALA A 197 -3.71 11.39 -11.60
C ALA A 197 -4.83 11.46 -10.54
N TRP A 198 -4.87 10.46 -9.67
CA TRP A 198 -5.77 10.34 -8.54
C TRP A 198 -5.62 11.51 -7.55
N MET A 199 -4.39 11.80 -7.11
CA MET A 199 -4.09 12.92 -6.22
C MET A 199 -4.45 14.27 -6.83
N LYS A 200 -4.08 14.52 -8.09
CA LYS A 200 -4.47 15.74 -8.82
C LYS A 200 -5.99 15.89 -8.82
N THR A 201 -6.73 14.79 -8.99
CA THR A 201 -8.19 14.77 -8.96
C THR A 201 -8.73 15.12 -7.58
N ILE A 202 -8.24 14.49 -6.51
CA ILE A 202 -8.65 14.76 -5.13
C ILE A 202 -8.45 16.25 -4.80
N VAL A 203 -7.29 16.82 -5.13
CA VAL A 203 -6.98 18.23 -4.88
C VAL A 203 -7.87 19.16 -5.71
N LYS A 204 -8.06 18.86 -6.99
CA LYS A 204 -8.87 19.67 -7.91
C LYS A 204 -10.34 19.74 -7.49
N HIS A 205 -10.88 18.62 -7.01
CA HIS A 205 -12.30 18.50 -6.63
C HIS A 205 -12.55 18.59 -5.12
N ASN A 206 -11.49 18.77 -4.32
CA ASN A 206 -11.54 18.76 -2.86
C ASN A 206 -12.26 17.54 -2.27
N ILE A 207 -11.99 16.35 -2.82
CA ILE A 207 -12.64 15.11 -2.40
C ILE A 207 -12.27 14.83 -0.95
N ALA A 208 -13.28 14.48 -0.14
CA ALA A 208 -13.15 14.26 1.30
C ALA A 208 -12.50 15.43 2.08
N ASN A 209 -12.56 16.65 1.53
CA ASN A 209 -11.91 17.84 2.06
C ASN A 209 -10.37 17.73 2.20
N LEU A 210 -9.72 16.96 1.31
CA LEU A 210 -8.29 16.67 1.39
C LEU A 210 -7.38 17.62 0.58
N LYS A 211 -7.93 18.67 -0.04
CA LYS A 211 -7.14 19.58 -0.88
C LYS A 211 -5.92 20.16 -0.16
N ASP A 212 -6.08 20.54 1.10
CA ASP A 212 -5.01 21.14 1.91
C ASP A 212 -4.11 20.09 2.60
N ASN A 213 -4.46 18.80 2.48
CA ASN A 213 -3.68 17.69 3.02
C ASN A 213 -2.61 17.19 2.06
N LEU A 214 -2.85 17.31 0.75
CA LEU A 214 -2.01 16.70 -0.27
C LEU A 214 -1.05 17.69 -0.92
N ASN A 215 0.17 17.22 -1.17
CA ASN A 215 1.22 17.93 -1.90
C ASN A 215 1.41 17.31 -3.29
N ILE A 216 0.87 17.96 -4.32
CA ILE A 216 1.02 17.53 -5.73
C ILE A 216 2.36 17.90 -6.34
N ASN A 217 3.17 18.73 -5.67
CA ASN A 217 4.48 19.19 -6.15
C ASN A 217 5.64 18.43 -5.47
N PHE A 218 5.41 17.18 -5.10
CA PHE A 218 6.34 16.42 -4.28
C PHE A 218 7.57 15.86 -5.03
N GLN A 219 8.64 15.64 -4.27
CA GLN A 219 9.90 15.01 -4.65
C GLN A 219 10.19 13.86 -3.67
N PRO A 220 10.15 12.57 -4.07
CA PRO A 220 10.33 11.41 -3.20
C PRO A 220 11.67 11.46 -2.48
N ALA A 221 11.66 10.88 -1.28
CA ALA A 221 12.89 10.60 -0.58
C ALA A 221 13.77 9.64 -1.40
N ASN A 222 15.10 9.76 -1.29
CA ASN A 222 16.06 8.99 -2.07
C ASN A 222 16.23 7.52 -1.58
N ASN A 223 15.36 6.56 -1.96
CA ASN A 223 15.54 5.13 -1.67
C ASN A 223 14.87 4.12 -2.67
N GLY A 224 15.64 3.50 -3.56
CA GLY A 224 15.32 2.18 -4.14
C GLY A 224 14.42 2.13 -5.39
N LEU A 225 13.64 1.05 -5.54
CA LEU A 225 12.81 0.74 -6.74
C LEU A 225 11.71 1.79 -6.99
N HIS A 226 11.00 2.18 -5.92
CA HIS A 226 9.93 3.17 -6.00
C HIS A 226 10.43 4.51 -6.56
N ASN A 227 11.67 4.89 -6.28
CA ASN A 227 12.26 6.11 -6.83
C ASN A 227 12.47 6.06 -8.33
N VAL A 228 12.97 4.92 -8.83
CA VAL A 228 13.21 4.74 -10.25
C VAL A 228 11.88 4.84 -10.99
N ALA A 229 10.89 4.06 -10.54
CA ALA A 229 9.53 4.07 -11.08
C ALA A 229 8.88 5.47 -11.03
N PHE A 230 8.94 6.12 -9.88
CA PHE A 230 8.34 7.44 -9.69
C PHE A 230 9.03 8.54 -10.52
N ASN A 231 10.36 8.55 -10.56
CA ASN A 231 11.11 9.55 -11.32
C ASN A 231 10.82 9.42 -12.83
N PHE A 232 10.69 8.20 -13.34
CA PHE A 232 10.26 7.98 -14.72
C PHE A 232 8.91 8.62 -15.03
N VAL A 233 7.91 8.43 -14.16
CA VAL A 233 6.59 9.06 -14.32
C VAL A 233 6.71 10.58 -14.27
N LYS A 234 7.53 11.13 -13.36
CA LYS A 234 7.77 12.56 -13.30
C LYS A 234 8.44 13.12 -14.54
N ASP A 235 9.42 12.43 -15.09
CA ASP A 235 10.11 12.85 -16.31
C ASP A 235 9.13 12.86 -17.49
N MET A 236 8.23 11.89 -17.57
CA MET A 236 7.17 11.85 -18.57
C MET A 236 6.19 13.03 -18.43
N ILE A 237 5.81 13.37 -17.19
CA ILE A 237 4.95 14.54 -16.92
C ILE A 237 5.69 15.85 -17.20
N ALA A 238 6.98 15.93 -16.89
CA ALA A 238 7.81 17.10 -17.19
C ALA A 238 7.96 17.33 -18.70
N GLN A 239 7.83 16.27 -19.51
CA GLN A 239 7.74 16.34 -20.98
C GLN A 239 6.34 16.75 -21.49
N GLY A 240 5.40 17.07 -20.59
CA GLY A 240 4.07 17.56 -20.93
C GLY A 240 3.00 16.49 -21.04
N LYS A 241 3.27 15.23 -20.65
CA LYS A 241 2.23 14.19 -20.61
C LYS A 241 1.34 14.34 -19.38
N GLU A 242 0.07 13.97 -19.53
CA GLU A 242 -0.81 13.80 -18.37
C GLU A 242 -0.58 12.44 -17.70
N ALA A 243 -0.70 12.41 -16.37
CA ALA A 243 -0.38 11.22 -15.58
C ALA A 243 -1.25 10.01 -15.93
N LEU A 244 -2.53 10.23 -16.26
CA LEU A 244 -3.43 9.16 -16.68
C LEU A 244 -3.09 8.62 -18.08
N ASP A 245 -2.52 9.44 -18.96
CA ASP A 245 -2.07 9.00 -20.27
C ASP A 245 -0.83 8.11 -20.12
N VAL A 246 0.13 8.52 -19.27
CA VAL A 246 1.30 7.69 -18.92
C VAL A 246 0.86 6.34 -18.34
N TYR A 247 -0.15 6.33 -17.47
CA TYR A 247 -0.76 5.10 -16.96
C TYR A 247 -1.26 4.20 -18.09
N GLN A 248 -2.03 4.75 -19.03
CA GLN A 248 -2.60 4.00 -20.15
C GLN A 248 -1.53 3.47 -21.10
N GLU A 249 -0.49 4.26 -21.37
CA GLU A 249 0.64 3.85 -22.20
C GLU A 249 1.44 2.71 -21.56
N LEU A 250 1.72 2.78 -20.25
CA LEU A 250 2.39 1.70 -19.50
C LEU A 250 1.52 0.43 -19.47
N ALA A 251 0.24 0.56 -19.16
CA ALA A 251 -0.70 -0.55 -19.18
C ALA A 251 -0.84 -1.20 -20.56
N GLY A 252 -0.78 -0.39 -21.62
CA GLY A 252 -0.78 -0.81 -23.01
C GLY A 252 0.56 -1.32 -23.53
N ARG A 253 1.64 -1.26 -22.72
CA ARG A 253 3.03 -1.58 -23.10
C ARG A 253 3.55 -0.75 -24.29
N VAL A 254 3.04 0.47 -24.45
CA VAL A 254 3.50 1.44 -25.45
C VAL A 254 4.79 2.10 -25.00
N VAL A 255 4.94 2.30 -23.68
CA VAL A 255 6.16 2.78 -23.03
C VAL A 255 6.59 1.77 -21.96
N SER A 256 7.90 1.69 -21.71
CA SER A 256 8.53 0.83 -20.71
C SER A 256 9.89 1.44 -20.35
N PHE A 257 10.44 1.09 -19.19
CA PHE A 257 11.84 1.37 -18.91
C PHE A 257 12.74 0.72 -19.98
N ALA A 258 13.48 1.54 -20.73
CA ALA A 258 14.61 1.05 -21.49
C ALA A 258 15.64 0.45 -20.52
N GLY A 259 16.06 -0.78 -20.79
CA GLY A 259 17.13 -1.46 -20.05
C GLY A 259 18.49 -0.84 -20.30
#